data_AF-A0A3E3DUF9-F1
#
_entry.id   AF-A0A3E3DUF9-F1
#
_cell.length_a   1.000
_cell.length_b   1.000
_cell.length_c   1.000
_cell.angle_alpha   90.00
_cell.angle_beta   90.00
_cell.angle_gamma   90.00
#
_symmetry.space_group_name_H-M   'P 1'
#
loop_
_entity.id
_entity.type
_entity.pdbx_description
1 polymer ?
#
loop_
_entity_poly.entity_id
_entity_poly.type
_entity_poly.pdbx_seq_one_letter_code
_entity_poly.pdbx_strand_id
1 'polypeptide(L)'
;MGKNLNEDILNIIEKTINSGFIEKTIEEKFKNILEDIIREELRWGSSYKALKTKIENVLVLAIEGFDFSKYITKLDTVLTDVIKETSLVDNQKILNNFKDLMIEPKKEGVKTSEIFDEYAKYVAESVNTSNLEIDYNDDISYVPVEVHMSIVDDWNTSGIFEYKKIILTCEEDEDLNMELNLTRYRNNKYFTLNLRSSFVDINSLRYIDSFTIYLLKLDRAFTKIYIDEEYIEDYIRPIKEPEPWE
;
A
#
# COMPACT_ATOMS: atom_id res chain seq x y z
N MET A 1 -25.33 21.25 -19.19
CA MET A 1 -24.81 20.05 -19.90
C MET A 1 -23.81 19.37 -18.97
N GLY A 2 -24.31 18.50 -18.09
CA GLY A 2 -23.43 17.66 -17.27
C GLY A 2 -22.98 16.49 -18.13
N LYS A 3 -21.72 16.49 -18.56
CA LYS A 3 -21.09 15.25 -19.03
C LYS A 3 -21.19 14.26 -17.89
N ASN A 4 -21.75 13.09 -18.18
CA ASN A 4 -21.98 12.06 -17.18
C ASN A 4 -20.60 11.61 -16.69
N LEU A 5 -20.24 11.97 -15.45
CA LEU A 5 -18.92 11.69 -14.86
C LEU A 5 -18.52 10.22 -15.03
N ASN A 6 -19.52 9.33 -15.04
CA ASN A 6 -19.40 7.90 -15.28
C ASN A 6 -18.87 7.57 -16.69
N GLU A 7 -19.33 8.27 -17.74
CA GLU A 7 -18.85 8.09 -19.12
C GLU A 7 -17.43 8.61 -19.29
N ASP A 8 -17.06 9.70 -18.61
CA ASP A 8 -15.70 10.23 -18.65
C ASP A 8 -14.71 9.30 -17.92
N ILE A 9 -15.13 8.69 -16.80
CA ILE A 9 -14.35 7.67 -16.08
C ILE A 9 -14.17 6.41 -16.92
N LEU A 10 -15.25 5.88 -17.50
CA LEU A 10 -15.18 4.71 -18.39
C LEU A 10 -14.26 4.97 -19.57
N ASN A 11 -14.32 6.15 -20.18
CA ASN A 11 -13.42 6.53 -21.26
C ASN A 11 -11.94 6.61 -20.86
N ILE A 12 -11.63 7.12 -19.65
CA ILE A 12 -10.24 7.18 -19.16
C ILE A 12 -9.71 5.77 -18.89
N ILE A 13 -10.53 4.91 -18.31
CA ILE A 13 -10.16 3.52 -17.99
C ILE A 13 -9.99 2.70 -19.28
N GLU A 14 -10.95 2.76 -20.19
CA GLU A 14 -10.84 2.11 -21.51
C GLU A 14 -9.61 2.59 -22.27
N LYS A 15 -9.34 3.90 -22.29
CA LYS A 15 -8.13 4.42 -22.93
C LYS A 15 -6.86 3.93 -22.26
N THR A 16 -6.83 3.86 -20.93
CA THR A 16 -5.65 3.40 -20.18
C THR A 16 -5.37 1.93 -20.46
N ILE A 17 -6.41 1.08 -20.42
CA ILE A 17 -6.31 -0.36 -20.74
C ILE A 17 -5.89 -0.55 -22.20
N ASN A 18 -6.59 0.09 -23.13
CA ASN A 18 -6.31 -0.05 -24.57
C ASN A 18 -4.98 0.59 -25.01
N SER A 19 -4.35 1.41 -24.16
CA SER A 19 -3.07 2.07 -24.50
C SER A 19 -1.84 1.17 -24.35
N GLY A 20 -2.03 -0.07 -23.89
CA GLY A 20 -0.95 -0.97 -23.54
C GLY A 20 -0.22 -0.53 -22.27
N PHE A 21 -0.86 0.28 -21.41
CA PHE A 21 -0.24 0.83 -20.20
C PHE A 21 0.14 -0.26 -19.21
N ILE A 22 -0.71 -1.27 -19.06
CA ILE A 22 -0.49 -2.38 -18.12
C ILE A 22 0.73 -3.19 -18.57
N GLU A 23 0.78 -3.54 -19.86
CA GLU A 23 1.87 -4.28 -20.49
C GLU A 23 3.19 -3.52 -20.36
N LYS A 24 3.20 -2.22 -20.68
CA LYS A 24 4.37 -1.36 -20.53
C LYS A 24 4.82 -1.22 -19.07
N THR A 25 3.89 -1.06 -18.14
CA THR A 25 4.20 -0.93 -16.71
C THR A 25 4.79 -2.22 -16.15
N ILE A 26 4.23 -3.38 -16.52
CA ILE A 26 4.78 -4.69 -16.15
C ILE A 26 6.17 -4.87 -16.76
N GLU A 27 6.34 -4.60 -18.05
CA GLU A 27 7.63 -4.69 -18.73
C GLU A 27 8.69 -3.82 -18.04
N GLU A 28 8.36 -2.57 -17.73
CA GLU A 28 9.26 -1.62 -17.09
C GLU A 28 9.64 -2.03 -15.66
N LYS A 29 8.65 -2.40 -14.81
CA LYS A 29 8.91 -2.85 -13.44
C LYS A 29 9.71 -4.16 -13.39
N PHE A 30 9.36 -5.14 -14.22
CA PHE A 30 10.10 -6.41 -14.28
C PHE A 30 11.53 -6.21 -14.78
N LYS A 31 11.72 -5.36 -15.79
CA LYS A 31 13.04 -5.02 -16.31
C LYS A 31 13.91 -4.36 -15.25
N ASN A 32 13.35 -3.44 -14.46
CA ASN A 32 14.07 -2.78 -13.37
C ASN A 32 14.46 -3.77 -12.26
N ILE A 33 13.53 -4.63 -11.82
CA ILE A 33 13.81 -5.66 -10.80
C ILE A 33 14.90 -6.62 -11.29
N LEU A 34 14.85 -7.05 -12.55
CA LEU A 34 15.89 -7.91 -13.13
C LEU A 34 17.21 -7.19 -13.33
N GLU A 35 17.20 -5.92 -13.71
CA GLU A 35 18.42 -5.14 -13.80
C GLU A 35 19.11 -5.05 -12.44
N ASP A 36 18.35 -4.85 -11.37
CA ASP A 36 18.86 -4.81 -10.00
C ASP A 36 19.42 -6.19 -9.59
N ILE A 37 18.63 -7.26 -9.72
CA ILE A 37 19.07 -8.64 -9.39
C ILE A 37 20.32 -9.05 -10.18
N ILE A 38 20.34 -8.81 -11.49
CA ILE A 38 21.46 -9.21 -12.35
C ILE A 38 22.70 -8.34 -12.05
N ARG A 39 22.55 -7.04 -11.73
CA ARG A 39 23.68 -6.19 -11.32
C ARG A 39 24.27 -6.64 -9.98
N GLU A 40 23.43 -7.09 -9.06
CA GLU A 40 23.82 -7.56 -7.72
C GLU A 40 24.51 -8.94 -7.79
N GLU A 41 24.00 -9.86 -8.60
CA GLU A 41 24.49 -11.25 -8.69
C GLU A 41 25.63 -11.45 -9.69
N LEU A 42 25.70 -10.66 -10.77
CA LEU A 42 26.68 -10.85 -11.86
C LEU A 42 27.56 -9.62 -11.99
N ARG A 43 28.69 -9.61 -11.26
CA ARG A 43 29.75 -8.61 -11.43
C ARG A 43 30.32 -8.66 -12.86
N TRP A 44 29.84 -7.74 -13.69
CA TRP A 44 30.34 -7.26 -14.99
C TRP A 44 31.12 -8.26 -15.86
N GLY A 45 30.46 -8.81 -16.89
CA GLY A 45 31.07 -9.62 -17.94
C GLY A 45 30.14 -9.88 -19.14
N SER A 46 30.64 -10.53 -20.20
CA SER A 46 29.83 -10.91 -21.39
C SER A 46 28.64 -11.81 -21.05
N SER A 47 28.74 -12.59 -19.97
CA SER A 47 27.68 -13.44 -19.41
C SER A 47 26.48 -12.64 -18.88
N TYR A 48 26.71 -11.48 -18.28
CA TYR A 48 25.66 -10.55 -17.80
C TYR A 48 24.77 -10.12 -18.97
N LYS A 49 25.38 -9.64 -20.06
CA LYS A 49 24.64 -9.15 -21.23
C LYS A 49 23.83 -10.27 -21.89
N ALA A 50 24.43 -11.45 -22.06
CA ALA A 50 23.77 -12.59 -22.69
C ALA A 50 22.59 -13.14 -21.85
N LEU A 51 22.72 -13.18 -20.53
CA LEU A 51 21.63 -13.59 -19.63
C LEU A 51 20.52 -12.53 -19.57
N LYS A 52 20.88 -11.26 -19.40
CA LYS A 52 19.91 -10.15 -19.42
C LYS A 52 19.05 -10.17 -20.68
N THR A 53 19.67 -10.23 -21.86
CA THR A 53 18.93 -10.25 -23.14
C THR A 53 18.05 -11.49 -23.28
N LYS A 54 18.49 -12.67 -22.79
CA LYS A 54 17.64 -13.87 -22.82
C LYS A 54 16.44 -13.74 -21.89
N ILE A 55 16.62 -13.20 -20.69
CA ILE A 55 15.54 -13.02 -19.73
C ILE A 55 14.54 -11.96 -20.22
N GLU A 56 15.04 -10.82 -20.73
CA GLU A 56 14.21 -9.78 -21.37
C GLU A 56 13.34 -10.39 -22.49
N ASN A 57 13.94 -11.18 -23.40
CA ASN A 57 13.19 -11.79 -24.50
C ASN A 57 12.15 -12.82 -24.02
N VAL A 58 12.46 -13.64 -23.02
CA VAL A 58 11.51 -14.62 -22.46
C VAL A 58 10.34 -13.91 -21.80
N LEU A 59 10.57 -12.78 -21.14
CA LEU A 59 9.51 -12.00 -20.50
C LEU A 59 8.62 -11.28 -21.51
N VAL A 60 9.19 -10.65 -22.53
CA VAL A 60 8.41 -10.03 -23.60
C VAL A 60 7.47 -11.06 -24.22
N LEU A 61 8.00 -12.25 -24.57
CA LEU A 61 7.19 -13.34 -25.12
C LEU A 61 6.12 -13.85 -24.15
N ALA A 62 6.42 -13.89 -22.84
CA ALA A 62 5.47 -14.31 -21.82
C ALA A 62 4.34 -13.28 -21.62
N ILE A 63 4.66 -11.98 -21.66
CA ILE A 63 3.69 -10.87 -21.54
C ILE A 63 2.82 -10.80 -22.81
N GLU A 64 3.42 -10.87 -23.99
CA GLU A 64 2.70 -10.85 -25.27
C GLU A 64 1.79 -12.08 -25.44
N GLY A 65 2.19 -13.24 -24.88
CA GLY A 65 1.40 -14.46 -24.89
C GLY A 65 0.33 -14.53 -23.78
N PHE A 66 0.31 -13.57 -22.86
CA PHE A 66 -0.63 -13.57 -21.74
C PHE A 66 -1.94 -12.90 -22.13
N ASP A 67 -3.04 -13.65 -22.05
CA ASP A 67 -4.37 -13.14 -22.36
C ASP A 67 -4.92 -12.29 -21.19
N PHE A 68 -4.69 -10.98 -21.27
CA PHE A 68 -5.20 -10.01 -20.29
C PHE A 68 -6.72 -9.81 -20.37
N SER A 69 -7.41 -10.33 -21.39
CA SER A 69 -8.86 -10.12 -21.56
C SER A 69 -9.66 -10.57 -20.34
N LYS A 70 -9.21 -11.63 -19.64
CA LYS A 70 -9.83 -12.12 -18.40
C LYS A 70 -9.76 -11.11 -17.24
N TYR A 71 -8.69 -10.31 -17.16
CA TYR A 71 -8.53 -9.26 -16.15
C TYR A 71 -9.33 -8.01 -16.51
N ILE A 72 -9.42 -7.71 -17.81
CA ILE A 72 -10.30 -6.66 -18.35
C ILE A 72 -11.76 -6.99 -18.05
N THR A 73 -12.21 -8.22 -18.33
CA THR A 73 -13.58 -8.65 -18.01
C THR A 73 -13.86 -8.61 -16.50
N LYS A 74 -12.88 -8.98 -15.66
CA LYS A 74 -13.02 -8.84 -14.20
C LYS A 74 -13.16 -7.38 -13.79
N LEU A 75 -12.37 -6.48 -14.36
CA LEU A 75 -12.46 -5.05 -14.07
C LEU A 75 -13.80 -4.46 -14.54
N ASP A 76 -14.29 -4.84 -15.72
CA ASP A 76 -15.62 -4.44 -16.22
C ASP A 76 -16.76 -4.95 -15.33
N THR A 77 -16.64 -6.19 -14.84
CA THR A 77 -17.61 -6.78 -13.91
C THR A 77 -17.63 -5.99 -12.61
N VAL A 78 -16.45 -5.78 -12.04
CA VAL A 78 -16.23 -4.98 -10.84
C VAL A 78 -16.77 -3.54 -10.99
N LEU A 79 -16.54 -2.90 -12.13
CA LEU A 79 -17.06 -1.57 -12.45
C LEU A 79 -18.58 -1.56 -12.59
N THR A 80 -19.12 -2.58 -13.25
CA THR A 80 -20.57 -2.76 -13.41
C THR A 80 -21.25 -2.97 -12.06
N ASP A 81 -20.61 -3.68 -11.14
CA ASP A 81 -21.14 -3.94 -9.80
C ASP A 81 -21.07 -2.67 -8.93
N VAL A 82 -19.99 -1.88 -9.01
CA VAL A 82 -19.89 -0.55 -8.37
C VAL A 82 -20.99 0.41 -8.85
N ILE A 83 -21.33 0.37 -10.15
CA ILE A 83 -22.39 1.20 -10.73
C ILE A 83 -23.79 0.72 -10.27
N LYS A 84 -23.97 -0.57 -10.01
CA LYS A 84 -25.27 -1.18 -9.68
C LYS A 84 -25.62 -1.13 -8.19
N GLU A 85 -24.64 -1.18 -7.29
CA GLU A 85 -24.90 -1.47 -5.87
C GLU A 85 -24.96 -0.28 -4.91
N THR A 86 -24.72 0.98 -5.31
CA THR A 86 -24.50 2.05 -4.32
C THR A 86 -25.12 3.43 -4.53
N SER A 87 -25.36 4.10 -3.40
CA SER A 87 -25.69 5.53 -3.32
C SER A 87 -24.54 6.40 -3.86
N LEU A 88 -24.85 7.61 -4.37
CA LEU A 88 -23.87 8.53 -4.98
C LEU A 88 -22.66 8.86 -4.09
N VAL A 89 -22.83 8.86 -2.75
CA VAL A 89 -21.79 9.21 -1.78
C VAL A 89 -20.76 8.09 -1.62
N ASP A 90 -21.22 6.84 -1.56
CA ASP A 90 -20.34 5.68 -1.45
C ASP A 90 -19.48 5.50 -2.71
N ASN A 91 -20.05 5.80 -3.88
CA ASN A 91 -19.32 5.82 -5.15
C ASN A 91 -18.16 6.83 -5.13
N GLN A 92 -18.34 7.99 -4.50
CA GLN A 92 -17.29 9.01 -4.44
C GLN A 92 -16.10 8.57 -3.57
N LYS A 93 -16.35 7.93 -2.42
CA LYS A 93 -15.28 7.39 -1.56
C LYS A 93 -14.53 6.25 -2.25
N ILE A 94 -15.25 5.29 -2.85
CA ILE A 94 -14.64 4.19 -3.62
C ILE A 94 -13.77 4.74 -4.77
N LEU A 95 -14.26 5.74 -5.51
CA LEU A 95 -13.52 6.35 -6.62
C LEU A 95 -12.27 7.11 -6.13
N ASN A 96 -12.35 7.81 -5.01
CA ASN A 96 -11.20 8.52 -4.44
C ASN A 96 -10.14 7.52 -3.97
N ASN A 97 -10.53 6.48 -3.23
CA ASN A 97 -9.64 5.42 -2.79
C ASN A 97 -8.98 4.71 -3.97
N PHE A 98 -9.74 4.41 -5.04
CA PHE A 98 -9.18 3.80 -6.25
C PHE A 98 -8.17 4.73 -6.95
N LYS A 99 -8.51 6.01 -7.15
CA LYS A 99 -7.58 6.99 -7.74
C LYS A 99 -6.29 7.09 -6.93
N ASP A 100 -6.43 7.16 -5.61
CA ASP A 100 -5.32 7.26 -4.68
C ASP A 100 -4.42 6.04 -4.76
N LEU A 101 -4.97 4.83 -4.83
CA LEU A 101 -4.22 3.59 -5.02
C LEU A 101 -3.43 3.56 -6.34
N MET A 102 -4.01 4.15 -7.40
CA MET A 102 -3.39 4.19 -8.73
C MET A 102 -2.24 5.20 -8.86
N ILE A 103 -2.13 6.17 -7.93
CA ILE A 103 -1.00 7.11 -7.89
C ILE A 103 0.24 6.37 -7.36
N GLU A 104 1.32 6.36 -8.14
CA GLU A 104 2.61 5.82 -7.69
C GLU A 104 3.20 6.69 -6.56
N PRO A 105 3.86 6.09 -5.56
CA PRO A 105 4.59 6.82 -4.54
C PRO A 105 5.63 7.76 -5.17
N LYS A 106 5.70 9.01 -4.69
CA LYS A 106 6.61 10.04 -5.23
C LYS A 106 8.09 9.81 -4.89
N LYS A 107 8.38 9.00 -3.87
CA LYS A 107 9.74 8.71 -3.39
C LYS A 107 10.12 7.28 -3.74
N GLU A 108 11.40 7.06 -4.06
CA GLU A 108 11.96 5.74 -4.38
C GLU A 108 11.95 4.76 -3.19
N GLY A 109 11.80 5.29 -1.97
CA GLY A 109 11.65 4.52 -0.75
C GLY A 109 11.06 5.33 0.40
N VAL A 110 10.73 4.62 1.47
CA VAL A 110 10.19 5.15 2.72
C VAL A 110 10.96 4.57 3.91
N LYS A 111 10.95 5.30 5.02
CA LYS A 111 11.54 4.88 6.29
C LYS A 111 10.52 4.22 7.21
N THR A 112 10.98 3.44 8.19
CA THR A 112 10.07 2.89 9.22
C THR A 112 9.48 4.01 10.06
N SER A 113 10.22 5.08 10.35
CA SER A 113 9.66 6.27 11.01
C SER A 113 8.54 6.94 10.20
N GLU A 114 8.68 7.03 8.87
CA GLU A 114 7.64 7.61 8.00
C GLU A 114 6.37 6.74 7.96
N ILE A 115 6.51 5.42 8.06
CA ILE A 115 5.37 4.51 8.19
C ILE A 115 4.67 4.73 9.53
N PHE A 116 5.44 4.90 10.62
CA PHE A 116 4.88 5.20 11.93
C PHE A 116 4.16 6.56 11.96
N ASP A 117 4.68 7.59 11.30
CA ASP A 117 4.01 8.90 11.20
C ASP A 117 2.63 8.78 10.53
N GLU A 118 2.51 7.96 9.48
CA GLU A 118 1.21 7.71 8.83
C GLU A 118 0.29 6.85 9.70
N TYR A 119 0.84 5.92 10.49
CA TYR A 119 0.07 5.15 11.48
C TYR A 119 -0.49 6.05 12.59
N ALA A 120 0.34 6.93 13.16
CA ALA A 120 -0.06 7.86 14.20
C ALA A 120 -1.22 8.78 13.76
N LYS A 121 -1.18 9.27 12.51
CA LYS A 121 -2.30 10.04 11.94
C LYS A 121 -3.59 9.22 11.87
N TYR A 122 -3.48 7.96 11.44
CA TYR A 122 -4.62 7.06 11.38
C TYR A 122 -5.21 6.76 12.75
N VAL A 123 -4.37 6.56 13.77
CA VAL A 123 -4.82 6.40 15.16
C VAL A 123 -5.54 7.65 15.64
N ALA A 124 -4.98 8.85 15.41
CA ALA A 124 -5.60 10.12 15.78
C ALA A 124 -7.02 10.28 15.17
N GLU A 125 -7.22 9.78 13.94
CA GLU A 125 -8.49 9.84 13.22
C GLU A 125 -9.50 8.76 13.66
N SER A 126 -9.02 7.59 14.10
CA SER A 126 -9.84 6.37 14.17
C SER A 126 -10.04 5.82 15.57
N VAL A 127 -9.24 6.27 16.55
CA VAL A 127 -9.27 5.74 17.93
C VAL A 127 -10.64 5.89 18.59
N ASN A 128 -11.06 4.83 19.26
CA ASN A 128 -12.32 4.79 19.99
C ASN A 128 -12.26 5.67 21.25
N THR A 129 -12.84 6.87 21.15
CA THR A 129 -12.83 7.83 22.26
C THR A 129 -13.85 7.55 23.37
N SER A 130 -14.64 6.47 23.29
CA SER A 130 -15.77 6.23 24.21
C SER A 130 -15.35 6.05 25.67
N ASN A 131 -14.13 5.56 25.91
CA ASN A 131 -13.57 5.31 27.24
C ASN A 131 -12.37 6.21 27.56
N LEU A 132 -12.04 7.17 26.68
CA LEU A 132 -10.91 8.06 26.92
C LEU A 132 -11.29 9.15 27.91
N GLU A 133 -10.38 9.43 28.84
CA GLU A 133 -10.51 10.55 29.76
C GLU A 133 -10.43 11.89 29.02
N ILE A 134 -11.07 12.92 29.57
CA ILE A 134 -11.07 14.27 29.02
C ILE A 134 -10.08 15.11 29.80
N ASP A 135 -9.17 15.77 29.09
CA ASP A 135 -8.25 16.79 29.59
C ASP A 135 -8.94 18.16 29.55
N TYR A 136 -8.99 18.82 30.71
CA TYR A 136 -9.62 20.14 30.89
C TYR A 136 -8.61 21.26 31.18
N ASN A 137 -7.30 20.97 31.13
CA ASN A 137 -6.29 21.92 31.60
C ASN A 137 -6.06 23.09 30.63
N ASP A 138 -6.11 22.85 29.32
CA ASP A 138 -5.89 23.87 28.28
C ASP A 138 -7.16 24.06 27.43
N ASP A 139 -7.39 23.16 26.47
CA ASP A 139 -8.60 23.07 25.64
C ASP A 139 -9.29 21.72 25.92
N ILE A 140 -10.63 21.70 25.87
CA ILE A 140 -11.41 20.46 26.10
C ILE A 140 -11.06 19.45 25.01
N SER A 141 -10.32 18.42 25.37
CA SER A 141 -9.84 17.39 24.46
C SER A 141 -9.74 16.05 25.17
N TYR A 142 -9.65 14.94 24.42
CA TYR A 142 -9.31 13.66 25.04
C TYR A 142 -7.82 13.61 25.41
N VAL A 143 -7.51 12.86 26.47
CA VAL A 143 -6.13 12.54 26.84
C VAL A 143 -5.43 11.85 25.65
N PRO A 144 -4.15 12.18 25.36
CA PRO A 144 -3.39 11.50 24.32
C PRO A 144 -3.33 9.98 24.55
N VAL A 145 -3.39 9.21 23.46
CA VAL A 145 -3.23 7.75 23.46
C VAL A 145 -1.78 7.36 23.18
N GLU A 146 -1.30 6.30 23.81
CA GLU A 146 0.06 5.80 23.64
C GLU A 146 0.12 4.87 22.43
N VAL A 147 1.02 5.17 21.49
CA VAL A 147 1.27 4.34 20.32
C VAL A 147 2.72 3.94 20.23
N HIS A 148 2.98 2.72 19.76
CA HIS A 148 4.35 2.24 19.59
C HIS A 148 4.56 1.49 18.28
N MET A 149 5.76 1.64 17.71
CA MET A 149 6.30 0.80 16.65
C MET A 149 7.45 -0.03 17.20
N SER A 150 7.50 -1.31 16.85
CA SER A 150 8.69 -2.14 17.05
C SER A 150 9.00 -3.01 15.83
N ILE A 151 10.28 -3.28 15.60
CA ILE A 151 10.75 -4.20 14.57
C ILE A 151 11.16 -5.50 15.22
N VAL A 152 10.56 -6.61 14.79
CA VAL A 152 10.92 -7.96 15.26
C VAL A 152 11.43 -8.82 14.11
N ASP A 153 12.44 -9.65 14.41
CA ASP A 153 12.92 -10.65 13.46
C ASP A 153 11.89 -11.79 13.33
N ASP A 154 11.61 -12.20 12.10
CA ASP A 154 10.84 -13.42 11.88
C ASP A 154 11.79 -14.63 11.85
N TRP A 155 11.50 -15.59 12.71
CA TRP A 155 12.28 -16.82 12.86
C TRP A 155 12.25 -17.71 11.62
N ASN A 156 11.27 -17.50 10.72
CA ASN A 156 11.14 -18.23 9.47
C ASN A 156 12.09 -17.68 8.40
N THR A 157 13.39 -17.87 8.58
CA THR A 157 14.40 -17.41 7.60
C THR A 157 14.68 -18.48 6.55
N SER A 158 14.70 -18.08 5.28
CA SER A 158 15.28 -18.88 4.19
C SER A 158 16.78 -18.55 4.08
N GLY A 159 17.57 -19.42 3.45
CA GLY A 159 18.99 -19.14 3.18
C GLY A 159 19.22 -17.91 2.29
N ILE A 160 18.19 -17.47 1.57
CA ILE A 160 18.25 -16.39 0.56
C ILE A 160 17.50 -15.13 1.02
N PHE A 161 16.44 -15.31 1.79
CA PHE A 161 15.56 -14.23 2.24
C PHE A 161 15.70 -13.98 3.74
N GLU A 162 15.53 -12.73 4.10
CA GLU A 162 15.37 -12.27 5.47
C GLU A 162 13.97 -11.67 5.63
N TYR A 163 13.36 -11.96 6.76
CA TYR A 163 12.00 -11.56 7.08
C TYR A 163 12.02 -10.84 8.43
N LYS A 164 11.32 -9.71 8.47
CA LYS A 164 11.10 -8.93 9.69
C LYS A 164 9.63 -8.54 9.74
N LYS A 165 9.17 -8.09 10.89
CA LYS A 165 7.82 -7.54 11.06
C LYS A 165 7.88 -6.18 11.69
N ILE A 166 7.02 -5.27 11.23
CA ILE A 166 6.70 -4.04 11.94
C ILE A 166 5.46 -4.34 12.78
N ILE A 167 5.57 -4.16 14.10
CA ILE A 167 4.45 -4.25 15.04
C ILE A 167 4.07 -2.83 15.41
N LEU A 168 2.85 -2.43 15.07
CA LEU A 168 2.26 -1.14 15.38
C LEU A 168 1.14 -1.37 16.40
N THR A 169 1.11 -0.60 17.47
CA THR A 169 0.04 -0.72 18.48
C THR A 169 -0.42 0.62 19.00
N CYS A 170 -1.65 0.61 19.53
CA CYS A 170 -2.26 1.63 20.34
C CYS A 170 -2.69 0.96 21.66
N GLU A 171 -2.18 1.42 22.80
CA GLU A 171 -2.46 0.79 24.10
C GLU A 171 -3.95 0.90 24.48
N GLU A 172 -4.59 2.01 24.14
CA GLU A 172 -5.98 2.29 24.46
C GLU A 172 -6.99 1.67 23.48
N ASP A 173 -6.54 1.19 22.32
CA ASP A 173 -7.40 0.64 21.27
C ASP A 173 -6.70 -0.47 20.47
N GLU A 174 -6.80 -1.70 20.99
CA GLU A 174 -6.18 -2.88 20.38
C GLU A 174 -6.69 -3.20 18.98
N ASP A 175 -7.88 -2.71 18.59
CA ASP A 175 -8.43 -2.90 17.24
C ASP A 175 -7.60 -2.17 16.17
N LEU A 176 -6.78 -1.20 16.59
CA LEU A 176 -5.84 -0.47 15.74
C LEU A 176 -4.44 -1.11 15.68
N ASN A 177 -4.23 -2.24 16.35
CA ASN A 177 -2.95 -2.94 16.33
C ASN A 177 -2.75 -3.66 14.99
N MET A 178 -1.54 -3.58 14.44
CA MET A 178 -1.22 -4.12 13.12
C MET A 178 0.16 -4.77 13.08
N GLU A 179 0.24 -5.86 12.31
CA GLU A 179 1.49 -6.53 11.99
C GLU A 179 1.75 -6.43 10.48
N LEU A 180 2.88 -5.83 10.10
CA LEU A 180 3.29 -5.67 8.72
C LEU A 180 4.50 -6.56 8.43
N ASN A 181 4.39 -7.42 7.42
CA ASN A 181 5.47 -8.32 7.03
C ASN A 181 6.44 -7.62 6.08
N LEU A 182 7.72 -7.64 6.41
CA LEU A 182 8.82 -7.16 5.60
C LEU A 182 9.63 -8.33 5.07
N THR A 183 10.01 -8.26 3.80
CA THR A 183 10.89 -9.24 3.16
C THR A 183 12.04 -8.53 2.47
N ARG A 184 13.25 -9.10 2.55
CA ARG A 184 14.36 -8.72 1.67
C ARG A 184 15.17 -9.92 1.22
N TYR A 185 15.88 -9.77 0.11
CA TYR A 185 17.05 -10.60 -0.15
C TYR A 185 18.16 -10.22 0.83
N ARG A 186 18.92 -11.19 1.35
CA ARG A 186 19.96 -10.93 2.38
C ARG A 186 21.04 -9.94 1.95
N ASN A 187 21.28 -9.79 0.64
CA ASN A 187 22.26 -8.86 0.10
C ASN A 187 21.71 -7.44 -0.09
N ASN A 188 20.41 -7.23 0.11
CA ASN A 188 19.75 -5.95 -0.14
C ASN A 188 19.79 -5.08 1.12
N LYS A 189 19.91 -3.76 0.90
CA LYS A 189 19.92 -2.78 1.99
C LYS A 189 18.53 -2.37 2.47
N TYR A 190 17.49 -2.74 1.72
CA TYR A 190 16.11 -2.35 1.97
C TYR A 190 15.21 -3.58 2.00
N PHE A 191 14.08 -3.43 2.65
CA PHE A 191 12.98 -4.39 2.64
C PHE A 191 11.89 -3.93 1.67
N THR A 192 10.96 -4.82 1.36
CA THR A 192 9.68 -4.49 0.75
C THR A 192 8.57 -5.03 1.65
N LEU A 193 7.41 -4.37 1.61
CA LEU A 193 6.20 -4.94 2.20
C LEU A 193 5.82 -6.23 1.46
N ASN A 194 5.18 -7.13 2.22
CA ASN A 194 4.51 -8.28 1.69
C ASN A 194 3.13 -8.33 2.33
N LEU A 195 2.23 -7.51 1.81
CA LEU A 195 0.82 -7.64 2.14
C LEU A 195 0.33 -8.91 1.46
N ARG A 196 0.08 -9.97 2.24
CA ARG A 196 -0.56 -11.18 1.72
C ARG A 196 -1.83 -10.75 0.98
N SER A 197 -2.09 -11.35 -0.17
CA SER A 197 -3.15 -11.02 -1.15
C SER A 197 -4.61 -11.04 -0.63
N SER A 198 -4.79 -11.08 0.69
CA SER A 198 -6.05 -11.13 1.43
C SER A 198 -6.68 -9.75 1.66
N PHE A 199 -5.98 -8.64 1.41
CA PHE A 199 -6.42 -7.34 1.91
C PHE A 199 -7.52 -6.63 1.11
N VAL A 200 -7.77 -6.95 -0.17
CA VAL A 200 -8.70 -6.11 -0.97
C VAL A 200 -9.51 -6.89 -2.00
N ASP A 201 -10.79 -7.11 -1.70
CA ASP A 201 -11.84 -7.22 -2.72
C ASP A 201 -12.40 -5.81 -3.02
N ILE A 202 -12.93 -5.53 -4.21
CA ILE A 202 -13.49 -4.21 -4.55
C ILE A 202 -14.55 -3.77 -3.53
N ASN A 203 -15.32 -4.73 -2.99
CA ASN A 203 -16.35 -4.49 -1.99
C ASN A 203 -15.76 -3.95 -0.67
N SER A 204 -14.51 -4.26 -0.37
CA SER A 204 -13.79 -3.76 0.81
C SER A 204 -13.27 -2.32 0.64
N LEU A 205 -13.11 -1.81 -0.59
CA LEU A 205 -12.63 -0.44 -0.85
C LEU A 205 -13.53 0.66 -0.26
N ARG A 206 -14.81 0.35 0.02
CA ARG A 206 -15.73 1.28 0.71
C ARG A 206 -15.36 1.50 2.17
N TYR A 207 -14.79 0.49 2.80
CA TYR A 207 -14.52 0.43 4.25
C TYR A 207 -13.04 0.49 4.58
N ILE A 208 -12.16 0.36 3.59
CA ILE A 208 -10.72 0.52 3.76
C ILE A 208 -10.41 1.95 4.24
N ASP A 209 -9.58 2.01 5.28
CA ASP A 209 -9.06 3.22 5.90
C ASP A 209 -7.87 3.82 5.12
N SER A 210 -7.49 5.05 5.50
CA SER A 210 -6.42 5.82 4.88
C SER A 210 -5.04 5.16 5.00
N PHE A 211 -4.76 4.52 6.14
CA PHE A 211 -3.48 3.85 6.38
C PHE A 211 -3.34 2.56 5.58
N THR A 212 -4.39 1.74 5.53
CA THR A 212 -4.43 0.56 4.65
C THR A 212 -4.24 0.95 3.19
N ILE A 213 -4.83 2.07 2.71
CA ILE A 213 -4.56 2.60 1.36
C ILE A 213 -3.09 2.96 1.18
N TYR A 214 -2.49 3.63 2.16
CA TYR A 214 -1.07 3.96 2.13
C TYR A 214 -0.20 2.69 2.00
N LEU A 215 -0.43 1.68 2.84
CA LEU A 215 0.31 0.41 2.80
C LEU A 215 0.16 -0.32 1.46
N LEU A 216 -1.06 -0.38 0.92
CA LEU A 216 -1.33 -1.01 -0.38
C LEU A 216 -0.60 -0.30 -1.52
N LYS A 217 -0.46 1.03 -1.47
CA LYS A 217 0.35 1.77 -2.44
C LYS A 217 1.82 1.38 -2.34
N LEU A 218 2.36 1.27 -1.12
CA LEU A 218 3.75 0.90 -0.92
C LEU A 218 4.06 -0.50 -1.46
N ASP A 219 3.20 -1.47 -1.13
CA ASP A 219 3.30 -2.87 -1.55
C ASP A 219 3.19 -3.01 -3.07
N ARG A 220 2.16 -2.42 -3.68
CA ARG A 220 1.96 -2.40 -5.15
C ARG A 220 3.14 -1.79 -5.89
N ALA A 221 3.75 -0.76 -5.31
CA ALA A 221 4.87 -0.07 -5.93
C ALA A 221 6.22 -0.79 -5.74
N PHE A 222 6.28 -1.87 -4.94
CA PHE A 222 7.53 -2.48 -4.48
C PHE A 222 8.46 -1.44 -3.84
N THR A 223 7.88 -0.54 -3.04
CA THR A 223 8.62 0.59 -2.46
C THR A 223 9.72 0.08 -1.54
N LYS A 224 10.92 0.67 -1.66
CA LYS A 224 12.06 0.34 -0.81
C LYS A 224 11.79 0.83 0.62
N ILE A 225 11.83 -0.05 1.59
CA ILE A 225 11.65 0.27 3.00
C ILE A 225 12.99 0.21 3.71
N TYR A 226 13.40 1.33 4.28
CA TYR A 226 14.63 1.44 5.07
C TYR A 226 14.28 1.45 6.54
N ILE A 227 14.86 0.49 7.29
CA ILE A 227 14.76 0.50 8.75
C ILE A 227 15.73 1.55 9.26
N ASP A 228 15.21 2.69 9.70
CA ASP A 228 16.01 3.75 10.33
C ASP A 228 15.80 3.82 11.84
N GLU A 229 14.60 3.47 12.32
CA GLU A 229 14.31 3.22 13.73
C GLU A 229 13.71 1.83 13.92
N GLU A 230 14.17 1.11 14.95
CA GLU A 230 13.66 -0.22 15.33
C GLU A 230 12.58 -0.14 16.41
N TYR A 231 12.51 0.98 17.14
CA TYR A 231 11.49 1.25 18.15
C TYR A 231 11.16 2.74 18.17
N ILE A 232 9.87 3.07 18.16
CA ILE A 232 9.37 4.44 18.34
C ILE A 232 8.16 4.39 19.26
N GLU A 233 8.07 5.32 20.20
CA GLU A 233 6.91 5.56 21.06
C GLU A 233 6.46 7.02 20.87
N ASP A 234 5.15 7.26 20.89
CA ASP A 234 4.60 8.62 20.88
C ASP A 234 3.22 8.67 21.55
N TYR A 235 2.79 9.88 21.92
CA TYR A 235 1.48 10.16 22.51
C TYR A 235 0.64 11.00 21.55
N ILE A 236 -0.42 10.41 21.02
CA ILE A 236 -1.22 10.99 19.93
C ILE A 236 -2.54 11.49 20.47
N ARG A 237 -2.85 12.77 20.22
CA ARG A 237 -4.17 13.33 20.57
C ARG A 237 -5.22 12.90 19.54
N PRO A 238 -6.37 12.35 19.98
CA PRO A 238 -7.50 12.11 19.08
C PRO A 238 -7.98 13.41 18.44
N ILE A 239 -8.33 13.35 17.15
CA ILE A 239 -8.89 14.50 16.41
C ILE A 239 -10.34 14.77 16.82
N LYS A 240 -11.07 13.72 17.21
CA LYS A 240 -12.45 13.84 17.67
C LYS A 240 -12.49 14.62 18.99
N GLU A 241 -13.28 15.68 19.04
CA GLU A 241 -13.50 16.46 20.26
C GLU A 241 -14.55 15.81 21.17
N PRO A 242 -14.45 15.96 22.51
CA PRO A 242 -15.49 15.53 23.44
C PRO A 242 -16.82 16.25 23.19
N GLU A 243 -17.94 15.58 23.44
CA GLU A 243 -19.25 16.23 23.32
C GLU A 243 -19.41 17.35 24.37
N PRO A 244 -19.94 18.53 23.98
CA PRO A 244 -20.29 19.56 24.94
C PRO A 244 -21.38 19.06 25.89
N TRP A 245 -21.25 19.32 27.18
CA TRP A 245 -22.30 19.01 28.16
C TRP A 245 -23.60 19.75 27.80
N GLU A 246 -24.72 19.03 27.65
CA GLU A 246 -26.08 19.60 27.56
C GLU A 246 -26.63 20.00 28.95
#